data_AF-A0A925Q429-F1
#
_entry.id   AF-A0A925Q429-F1
#
_cell.length_a   1.000
_cell.length_b   1.000
_cell.length_c   1.000
_cell.angle_alpha   90.00
_cell.angle_beta   90.00
_cell.angle_gamma   90.00
#
_symmetry.space_group_name_H-M   'P 1'
#
loop_
_entity.id
_entity.type
_entity.pdbx_description
1 polymer ?
#
loop_
_entity_poly.entity_id
_entity_poly.type
_entity_poly.pdbx_seq_one_letter_code
_entity_poly.pdbx_strand_id
1 'polypeptide(L)'
;GIVGSVVALGAQVGTSSLTIYNALASPVVVWLDGERFVAEPMQPLTATVSQSGSLDVRATMQDGREIESFAQKIGGANAKYVYNVAGAAPLYHRSVAYYPNEAAATNAPDAPLRQLGAARWHTATSYDHLFEESPESIETSSGGVTYREVLGAATDASPGRQLSLVTDAAERNRMLLAHARWDSTESATLSDWLELASEDPAFDVLLAERVKQDANDIVLGRFEQDFSVGPEHEQVCARHLRGAAANPKDPDLQYLAIRCTPDDAVQNARFIAAHEQWPKHPWFTFAAGGSHAEAGDYAKAEPLFEEARRTLRPMREYLTLETARLRRLNGHGEPAALAELSNASSYLASMLAIESGEAETDSPLEPYAWLAHAKLADAARLAKAAGEDGHRLLRLIAASDGATDAMIDEALALPIAAGDGDAMLTMYALAARHGRNTAPFETAIRNDAPRTADGLLRFLEDLKHGEDPARVRAAIPSLRLSGRLNLLYAGVVLLGPKAPAEWRLEVERGLFVGERGYLASAHGS
;
A
#
# COMPACT_ATOMS: atom_id res chain seq x y z
N GLY A 1 5.64 -33.78 -40.08
CA GLY A 1 4.83 -33.49 -41.27
C GLY A 1 4.16 -32.16 -41.06
N ILE A 2 4.74 -31.10 -41.63
CA ILE A 2 4.21 -29.74 -41.65
C ILE A 2 3.31 -29.68 -42.89
N VAL A 3 1.99 -29.79 -42.72
CA VAL A 3 0.97 -29.22 -43.62
C VAL A 3 -0.34 -29.23 -42.85
N GLY A 4 -0.87 -28.04 -42.51
CA GLY A 4 -2.23 -27.93 -41.98
C GLY A 4 -2.45 -26.71 -41.11
N SER A 5 -2.20 -25.50 -41.65
CA SER A 5 -2.82 -24.21 -41.24
C SER A 5 -2.25 -23.06 -42.07
N VAL A 6 -2.41 -23.10 -43.40
CA VAL A 6 -2.27 -21.92 -44.27
C VAL A 6 -3.40 -21.97 -45.28
N VAL A 7 -4.64 -21.63 -44.86
CA VAL A 7 -5.67 -21.00 -45.70
C VAL A 7 -6.69 -20.33 -44.75
N ALA A 8 -6.38 -19.11 -44.29
CA ALA A 8 -7.37 -18.10 -43.88
C ALA A 8 -6.81 -16.67 -44.06
N LEU A 9 -5.82 -16.49 -44.95
CA LEU A 9 -5.24 -15.20 -45.31
C LEU A 9 -5.78 -14.79 -46.68
N GLY A 10 -6.97 -14.17 -46.69
CA GLY A 10 -7.61 -13.73 -47.93
C GLY A 10 -8.80 -12.81 -47.80
N ALA A 11 -9.13 -12.29 -46.60
CA ALA A 11 -10.30 -11.39 -46.43
C ALA A 11 -10.14 -10.22 -45.44
N GLN A 12 -8.97 -10.01 -44.81
CA GLN A 12 -8.74 -8.88 -43.89
C GLN A 12 -7.58 -7.97 -44.36
N VAL A 13 -7.60 -7.55 -45.62
CA VAL A 13 -6.73 -6.44 -46.03
C VAL A 13 -7.38 -5.14 -45.59
N GLY A 14 -6.86 -4.57 -44.50
CA GLY A 14 -7.07 -3.17 -44.12
C GLY A 14 -7.72 -2.92 -42.75
N THR A 15 -8.27 -3.91 -42.05
CA THR A 15 -8.92 -3.67 -40.74
C THR A 15 -7.93 -3.18 -39.67
N SER A 16 -8.40 -2.29 -38.80
CA SER A 16 -7.63 -1.82 -37.63
C SER A 16 -7.97 -2.66 -36.40
N SER A 17 -7.15 -2.61 -35.35
CA SER A 17 -7.38 -3.37 -34.11
C SER A 17 -7.43 -2.45 -32.90
N LEU A 18 -8.32 -2.77 -31.95
CA LEU A 18 -8.39 -2.15 -30.64
C LEU A 18 -8.06 -3.18 -29.57
N THR A 19 -7.03 -2.92 -28.76
CA THR A 19 -6.75 -3.70 -27.56
C THR A 19 -7.40 -3.00 -26.36
N ILE A 20 -8.36 -3.67 -25.73
CA ILE A 20 -9.04 -3.24 -24.52
C ILE A 20 -8.23 -3.78 -23.34
N TYR A 21 -7.86 -2.91 -22.40
CA TYR A 21 -7.18 -3.30 -21.17
C TYR A 21 -8.02 -2.89 -19.97
N ASN A 22 -8.46 -3.88 -19.18
CA ASN A 22 -9.26 -3.67 -17.98
C ASN A 22 -8.38 -3.84 -16.74
N ALA A 23 -7.97 -2.73 -16.14
CA ALA A 23 -7.20 -2.72 -14.91
C ALA A 23 -8.07 -2.67 -13.64
N LEU A 24 -9.40 -2.76 -13.75
CA LEU A 24 -10.28 -2.86 -12.60
C LEU A 24 -10.30 -4.31 -12.06
N ALA A 25 -10.58 -4.46 -10.78
CA ALA A 25 -10.65 -5.76 -10.11
C ALA A 25 -11.91 -6.59 -10.45
N SER A 26 -12.78 -6.07 -11.32
CA SER A 26 -14.03 -6.69 -11.74
C SER A 26 -14.09 -6.81 -13.28
N PRO A 27 -14.71 -7.86 -13.84
CA PRO A 27 -14.89 -7.94 -15.28
C PRO A 27 -15.75 -6.78 -15.81
N VAL A 28 -15.35 -6.24 -16.96
CA VAL A 28 -16.03 -5.12 -17.61
C VAL A 28 -16.65 -5.58 -18.94
N VAL A 29 -17.89 -5.19 -19.18
CA VAL A 29 -18.54 -5.39 -20.47
C VAL A 29 -18.30 -4.15 -21.32
N VAL A 30 -17.70 -4.34 -22.49
CA VAL A 30 -17.40 -3.26 -23.44
C VAL A 30 -18.23 -3.47 -24.70
N TRP A 31 -18.90 -2.42 -25.16
CA TRP A 31 -19.57 -2.39 -26.45
C TRP A 31 -18.80 -1.50 -27.41
N LEU A 32 -18.54 -2.02 -28.62
CA LEU A 32 -17.91 -1.31 -29.73
C LEU A 32 -18.90 -1.31 -30.90
N ASP A 33 -19.45 -0.15 -31.26
CA ASP A 33 -20.51 -0.02 -32.29
C ASP A 33 -21.69 -1.01 -32.11
N GLY A 34 -22.01 -1.33 -30.85
CA GLY A 34 -23.07 -2.28 -30.47
C GLY A 34 -22.63 -3.74 -30.34
N GLU A 35 -21.42 -4.11 -30.76
CA GLU A 35 -20.85 -5.44 -30.55
C GLU A 35 -20.32 -5.57 -29.12
N ARG A 36 -20.63 -6.68 -28.43
CA ARG A 36 -20.35 -6.88 -27.01
C ARG A 36 -19.09 -7.73 -26.78
N PHE A 37 -18.21 -7.22 -25.93
CA PHE A 37 -16.97 -7.84 -25.46
C PHE A 37 -16.96 -7.91 -23.93
N VAL A 38 -16.26 -8.90 -23.36
CA VAL A 38 -16.04 -9.01 -21.92
C VAL A 38 -14.53 -8.97 -21.68
N ALA A 39 -14.08 -7.89 -21.02
CA ALA A 39 -12.68 -7.72 -20.64
C ALA A 39 -12.49 -8.20 -19.20
N GLU A 40 -11.73 -9.29 -19.04
CA GLU A 40 -11.40 -9.85 -17.73
C GLU A 40 -10.40 -8.95 -16.97
N PRO A 41 -10.42 -8.96 -15.62
CA PRO A 41 -9.48 -8.18 -14.81
C PRO A 41 -8.03 -8.45 -15.17
N MET A 42 -7.25 -7.37 -15.33
CA MET A 42 -5.80 -7.39 -15.61
C MET A 42 -5.41 -8.13 -16.89
N GLN A 43 -6.34 -8.31 -17.83
CA GLN A 43 -6.09 -9.03 -19.09
C GLN A 43 -6.39 -8.13 -20.30
N PRO A 44 -5.54 -8.16 -21.34
CA PRO A 44 -5.85 -7.53 -22.61
C PRO A 44 -6.86 -8.36 -23.41
N LEU A 45 -7.71 -7.68 -24.17
CA LEU A 45 -8.62 -8.27 -25.16
C LEU A 45 -8.54 -7.49 -26.46
N THR A 46 -8.24 -8.16 -27.57
CA THR A 46 -8.15 -7.50 -28.88
C THR A 46 -9.40 -7.72 -29.72
N ALA A 47 -10.00 -6.62 -30.18
CA ALA A 47 -11.12 -6.60 -31.10
C ALA A 47 -10.71 -5.99 -32.46
N THR A 48 -11.38 -6.41 -33.52
CA THR A 48 -11.24 -5.78 -34.85
C THR A 48 -12.18 -4.58 -34.94
N VAL A 49 -11.69 -3.46 -35.48
CA VAL A 49 -12.47 -2.22 -35.64
C VAL A 49 -12.33 -1.64 -37.06
N SER A 50 -13.23 -0.72 -37.41
CA SER A 50 -13.20 0.01 -38.68
C SER A 50 -11.88 0.78 -38.88
N GLN A 51 -11.50 1.02 -40.13
CA GLN A 51 -10.21 1.67 -40.46
C GLN A 51 -10.23 3.20 -40.23
N SER A 52 -11.42 3.78 -40.26
CA SER A 52 -11.63 5.21 -40.13
C SER A 52 -13.05 5.50 -39.69
N GLY A 53 -13.27 6.68 -39.13
CA GLY A 53 -14.59 7.16 -38.72
C GLY A 53 -14.65 7.44 -37.23
N SER A 54 -15.86 7.32 -36.68
CA SER A 54 -16.13 7.41 -35.25
C SER A 54 -16.49 6.02 -34.75
N LEU A 55 -15.83 5.57 -33.69
CA LEU A 55 -16.12 4.34 -32.97
C LEU A 55 -16.88 4.71 -31.70
N ASP A 56 -18.09 4.18 -31.54
CA ASP A 56 -18.86 4.36 -30.32
C ASP A 56 -18.43 3.28 -29.31
N VAL A 57 -17.92 3.73 -28.16
CA VAL A 57 -17.42 2.89 -27.08
C VAL A 57 -18.29 3.10 -25.85
N ARG A 58 -18.76 2.00 -25.27
CA ARG A 58 -19.47 1.99 -23.98
C ARG A 58 -18.88 0.92 -23.09
N ALA A 59 -18.65 1.21 -21.82
CA ALA A 59 -18.19 0.26 -20.82
C ALA A 59 -19.15 0.23 -19.62
N THR A 60 -19.50 -0.95 -19.15
CA THR A 60 -20.32 -1.15 -17.94
C THR A 60 -19.74 -2.24 -17.06
N MET A 61 -20.12 -2.22 -15.80
CA MET A 61 -20.04 -3.39 -14.93
C MET A 61 -20.94 -4.52 -15.47
N GLN A 62 -20.73 -5.76 -15.00
CA GLN A 62 -21.56 -6.91 -15.40
C GLN A 62 -23.05 -6.73 -15.03
N ASP A 63 -23.36 -5.95 -14.01
CA ASP A 63 -24.73 -5.62 -13.59
C ASP A 63 -25.38 -4.48 -14.40
N GLY A 64 -24.67 -3.94 -15.40
CA GLY A 64 -25.16 -2.91 -16.31
C GLY A 64 -24.94 -1.47 -15.84
N ARG A 65 -24.33 -1.24 -14.67
CA ARG A 65 -23.92 0.12 -14.26
C ARG A 65 -22.86 0.67 -15.20
N GLU A 66 -23.11 1.85 -15.74
CA GLU A 66 -22.21 2.48 -16.72
C GLU A 66 -20.95 3.02 -16.05
N ILE A 67 -19.80 2.62 -16.60
CA ILE A 67 -18.48 3.14 -16.24
C ILE A 67 -18.22 4.38 -17.08
N GLU A 68 -18.37 4.26 -18.40
CA GLU A 68 -18.25 5.39 -19.33
C GLU A 68 -18.85 5.08 -20.70
N SER A 69 -19.15 6.14 -21.45
CA SER A 69 -19.55 6.07 -22.85
C SER A 69 -18.96 7.26 -23.62
N PHE A 70 -18.38 7.02 -24.79
CA PHE A 70 -17.77 8.06 -25.62
C PHE A 70 -17.69 7.64 -27.09
N ALA A 71 -17.52 8.63 -27.97
CA ALA A 71 -17.26 8.43 -29.38
C ALA A 71 -15.79 8.80 -29.68
N GLN A 72 -15.06 7.91 -30.34
CA GLN A 72 -13.64 8.06 -30.61
C GLN A 72 -13.37 8.14 -32.11
N LYS A 73 -12.67 9.19 -32.54
CA LYS A 73 -12.20 9.28 -33.92
C LYS A 73 -11.04 8.31 -34.13
N ILE A 74 -11.18 7.45 -35.12
CA ILE A 74 -10.16 6.51 -35.59
C ILE A 74 -9.84 6.76 -37.06
N GLY A 75 -8.65 6.36 -37.47
CA GLY A 75 -8.12 6.62 -38.80
C GLY A 75 -6.76 5.96 -39.03
N GLY A 76 -6.62 5.35 -40.21
CA GLY A 76 -5.40 4.70 -40.66
C GLY A 76 -5.65 3.23 -40.96
N ALA A 77 -5.22 2.77 -42.14
CA ALA A 77 -5.27 1.35 -42.47
C ALA A 77 -4.29 0.56 -41.58
N ASN A 78 -4.73 -0.56 -41.03
CA ASN A 78 -3.95 -1.40 -40.11
C ASN A 78 -3.46 -0.65 -38.86
N ALA A 79 -4.19 0.36 -38.39
CA ALA A 79 -3.85 1.07 -37.16
C ALA A 79 -4.09 0.16 -35.94
N LYS A 80 -3.23 0.28 -34.92
CA LYS A 80 -3.46 -0.33 -33.62
C LYS A 80 -3.87 0.75 -32.62
N TYR A 81 -4.87 0.46 -31.80
CA TYR A 81 -5.32 1.33 -30.73
C TYR A 81 -5.34 0.57 -29.40
N VAL A 82 -5.30 1.32 -28.32
CA VAL A 82 -5.52 0.84 -26.96
C VAL A 82 -6.62 1.64 -26.30
N TYR A 83 -7.56 0.92 -25.66
CA TYR A 83 -8.56 1.46 -24.75
C TYR A 83 -8.24 0.97 -23.33
N ASN A 84 -7.72 1.88 -22.51
CA ASN A 84 -7.50 1.68 -21.09
C ASN A 84 -8.80 2.02 -20.35
N VAL A 85 -9.56 1.01 -19.93
CA VAL A 85 -10.90 1.17 -19.36
C VAL A 85 -10.85 2.13 -18.17
N ALA A 86 -11.67 3.18 -18.21
CA ALA A 86 -11.71 4.28 -17.22
C ALA A 86 -10.37 5.04 -17.00
N GLY A 87 -9.33 4.76 -17.79
CA GLY A 87 -7.97 5.20 -17.48
C GLY A 87 -7.44 4.56 -16.18
N ALA A 88 -7.79 3.31 -15.91
CA ALA A 88 -7.50 2.62 -14.65
C ALA A 88 -6.08 2.02 -14.55
N ALA A 89 -5.20 2.25 -15.53
CA ALA A 89 -3.81 1.79 -15.46
C ALA A 89 -2.81 2.87 -15.84
N PRO A 90 -1.68 3.00 -15.12
CA PRO A 90 -0.50 3.70 -15.61
C PRO A 90 0.11 2.90 -16.76
N LEU A 91 0.22 3.52 -17.93
CA LEU A 91 0.82 2.96 -19.13
C LEU A 91 2.30 3.33 -19.20
N TYR A 92 3.10 2.42 -19.74
CA TYR A 92 4.52 2.67 -19.99
C TYR A 92 4.99 2.12 -21.33
N HIS A 93 6.04 2.72 -21.84
CA HIS A 93 6.77 2.30 -23.03
C HIS A 93 8.14 1.76 -22.65
N ARG A 94 8.53 0.62 -23.23
CA ARG A 94 9.89 0.09 -23.14
C ARG A 94 10.35 -0.41 -24.51
N SER A 95 11.58 -0.07 -24.89
CA SER A 95 12.25 -0.64 -26.06
C SER A 95 13.15 -1.78 -25.61
N VAL A 96 12.85 -3.00 -26.05
CA VAL A 96 13.60 -4.22 -25.72
C VAL A 96 14.61 -4.51 -26.82
N ALA A 97 15.88 -4.61 -26.46
CA ALA A 97 16.98 -4.88 -27.39
C ALA A 97 17.31 -6.37 -27.42
N TYR A 98 17.38 -6.92 -28.63
CA TYR A 98 17.79 -8.30 -28.90
C TYR A 98 19.15 -8.31 -29.58
N TYR A 99 20.07 -9.06 -28.99
CA TYR A 99 21.47 -9.09 -29.40
C TYR A 99 21.82 -10.42 -30.09
N PRO A 100 22.66 -10.39 -31.13
CA PRO A 100 23.09 -11.61 -31.81
C PRO A 100 24.07 -12.46 -30.97
N ASN A 101 24.71 -11.89 -29.95
CA ASN A 101 25.58 -12.56 -28.99
C ASN A 101 25.79 -11.69 -27.72
N GLU A 102 26.31 -12.30 -26.65
CA GLU A 102 26.55 -11.63 -25.36
C GLU A 102 27.50 -10.41 -25.46
N ALA A 103 28.48 -10.43 -26.37
CA ALA A 103 29.41 -9.32 -26.53
C ALA A 103 28.74 -8.05 -27.12
N ALA A 104 27.62 -8.20 -27.83
CA ALA A 104 26.82 -7.08 -28.31
C ALA A 104 25.89 -6.50 -27.22
N ALA A 105 25.52 -7.30 -26.21
CA ALA A 105 24.64 -6.87 -25.11
C ALA A 105 25.27 -5.78 -24.22
N THR A 106 26.59 -5.76 -24.11
CA THR A 106 27.31 -4.81 -23.25
C THR A 106 27.34 -3.38 -23.78
N ASN A 107 27.01 -3.17 -25.06
CA ASN A 107 27.21 -1.87 -25.75
C ASN A 107 25.90 -1.13 -26.10
N ALA A 108 24.73 -1.71 -25.83
CA ALA A 108 23.45 -1.09 -26.20
C ALA A 108 22.29 -1.55 -25.30
N PRO A 109 22.31 -1.25 -23.99
CA PRO A 109 21.31 -1.74 -23.03
C PRO A 109 19.89 -1.30 -23.40
N ASP A 110 18.89 -2.00 -22.83
CA ASP A 110 17.48 -1.63 -22.96
C ASP A 110 17.26 -0.17 -22.60
N ALA A 111 16.37 0.49 -23.35
CA ALA A 111 16.00 1.86 -23.05
C ALA A 111 15.24 1.92 -21.71
N PRO A 112 15.45 2.97 -20.90
CA PRO A 112 14.72 3.12 -19.65
C PRO A 112 13.21 3.17 -19.92
N LEU A 113 12.44 2.61 -18.98
CA LEU A 113 10.99 2.63 -19.02
C LEU A 113 10.50 4.09 -19.05
N ARG A 114 9.71 4.42 -20.07
CA ARG A 114 9.11 5.75 -20.25
C ARG A 114 7.64 5.71 -19.85
N GLN A 115 7.30 6.43 -18.78
CA GLN A 115 5.92 6.59 -18.33
C GLN A 115 5.08 7.37 -19.37
N LEU A 116 3.84 6.93 -19.59
CA LEU A 116 2.92 7.53 -20.55
C LEU A 116 1.66 8.14 -19.89
N GLY A 117 1.55 8.07 -18.57
CA GLY A 117 0.33 8.47 -17.84
C GLY A 117 -0.73 7.38 -17.84
N ALA A 118 -1.98 7.75 -17.58
CA ALA A 118 -3.14 6.84 -17.52
C ALA A 118 -4.21 7.24 -18.55
N ALA A 119 -3.75 7.62 -19.74
CA ALA A 119 -4.63 8.02 -20.84
C ALA A 119 -5.65 6.92 -21.17
N ARG A 120 -6.92 7.32 -21.31
CA ARG A 120 -8.02 6.40 -21.67
C ARG A 120 -7.84 5.79 -23.06
N TRP A 121 -7.32 6.55 -24.01
CA TRP A 121 -7.15 6.12 -25.39
C TRP A 121 -5.71 6.38 -25.85
N HIS A 122 -5.12 5.40 -26.53
CA HIS A 122 -3.76 5.50 -27.06
C HIS A 122 -3.69 4.96 -28.49
N THR A 123 -3.00 5.67 -29.38
CA THR A 123 -2.65 5.12 -30.70
C THR A 123 -1.39 4.30 -30.55
N ALA A 124 -1.49 3.01 -30.85
CA ALA A 124 -0.47 2.01 -30.55
C ALA A 124 0.17 1.39 -31.80
N THR A 125 0.03 2.03 -32.97
CA THR A 125 0.54 1.50 -34.25
C THR A 125 2.05 1.26 -34.26
N SER A 126 2.81 2.00 -33.46
CA SER A 126 4.28 1.89 -33.37
C SER A 126 4.77 0.75 -32.47
N TYR A 127 3.89 0.04 -31.75
CA TYR A 127 4.29 -1.00 -30.82
C TYR A 127 4.19 -2.40 -31.44
N ASP A 128 5.19 -3.22 -31.15
CA ASP A 128 5.25 -4.62 -31.54
C ASP A 128 4.40 -5.47 -30.61
N HIS A 129 4.49 -5.21 -29.30
CA HIS A 129 3.82 -5.95 -28.23
C HIS A 129 2.93 -5.02 -27.38
N LEU A 130 1.73 -5.50 -27.05
CA LEU A 130 0.73 -4.76 -26.26
C LEU A 130 0.31 -5.61 -25.06
N PHE A 131 0.68 -5.20 -23.85
CA PHE A 131 0.33 -5.84 -22.58
C PHE A 131 0.72 -7.33 -22.48
N GLU A 132 1.77 -7.71 -23.20
CA GLU A 132 2.34 -9.05 -23.17
C GLU A 132 3.84 -8.95 -22.97
N GLU A 133 4.42 -10.00 -22.39
CA GLU A 133 5.87 -10.10 -22.31
C GLU A 133 6.44 -10.24 -23.72
N SER A 134 7.46 -9.43 -24.00
CA SER A 134 8.26 -9.60 -25.19
C SER A 134 9.02 -10.93 -25.10
N PRO A 135 9.21 -11.68 -26.21
CA PRO A 135 9.97 -12.93 -26.20
C PRO A 135 11.34 -12.78 -25.52
N GLU A 136 11.85 -13.84 -24.89
CA GLU A 136 13.21 -13.82 -24.33
C GLU A 136 14.28 -13.79 -25.44
N SER A 137 13.95 -14.28 -26.63
CA SER A 137 14.84 -14.28 -27.80
C SER A 137 14.04 -14.21 -29.10
N ILE A 138 14.68 -13.70 -30.16
CA ILE A 138 14.15 -13.67 -31.51
C ILE A 138 15.23 -14.15 -32.50
N GLU A 139 14.82 -14.73 -33.62
CA GLU A 139 15.74 -14.97 -34.74
C GLU A 139 15.97 -13.65 -35.49
N THR A 140 17.21 -13.15 -35.49
CA THR A 140 17.59 -11.96 -36.25
C THR A 140 18.30 -12.36 -37.55
N SER A 141 17.79 -11.87 -38.69
CA SER A 141 18.44 -12.09 -39.99
C SER A 141 19.66 -11.19 -40.22
N SER A 142 19.82 -10.15 -39.40
CA SER A 142 20.96 -9.24 -39.39
C SER A 142 21.85 -9.53 -38.18
N GLY A 143 23.17 -9.46 -38.37
CA GLY A 143 24.15 -9.54 -37.26
C GLY A 143 24.19 -8.29 -36.38
N GLY A 144 23.10 -7.52 -36.30
CA GLY A 144 22.99 -6.28 -35.54
C GLY A 144 21.88 -6.36 -34.48
N VAL A 145 21.85 -5.37 -33.58
CA VAL A 145 20.83 -5.27 -32.53
C VAL A 145 19.47 -4.99 -33.16
N THR A 146 18.45 -5.74 -32.75
CA THR A 146 17.06 -5.55 -33.16
C THR A 146 16.25 -5.07 -31.98
N TYR A 147 15.40 -4.05 -32.17
CA TYR A 147 14.54 -3.53 -31.12
C TYR A 147 13.09 -4.00 -31.31
N ARG A 148 12.40 -4.19 -30.18
CA ARG A 148 10.94 -4.34 -30.13
C ARG A 148 10.35 -3.33 -29.16
N GLU A 149 9.31 -2.64 -29.62
CA GLU A 149 8.63 -1.63 -28.82
C GLU A 149 7.46 -2.26 -28.07
N VAL A 150 7.45 -2.11 -26.74
CA VAL A 150 6.46 -2.70 -25.84
C VAL A 150 5.65 -1.59 -25.18
N LEU A 151 4.32 -1.70 -25.26
CA LEU A 151 3.40 -0.94 -24.43
C LEU A 151 2.90 -1.84 -23.31
N GLY A 152 3.17 -1.46 -22.06
CA GLY A 152 2.74 -2.20 -20.87
C GLY A 152 1.89 -1.35 -19.92
N ALA A 153 1.40 -2.01 -18.87
CA ALA A 153 0.66 -1.40 -17.77
C ALA A 153 1.31 -1.79 -16.44
N ALA A 154 1.48 -0.83 -15.54
CA ALA A 154 2.14 -1.04 -14.24
C ALA A 154 1.14 -1.47 -13.14
N THR A 155 0.25 -2.42 -13.44
CA THR A 155 -0.83 -2.86 -12.53
C THR A 155 -0.37 -3.81 -11.42
N ASP A 156 0.85 -4.32 -11.53
CA ASP A 156 1.54 -5.14 -10.53
C ASP A 156 2.09 -4.31 -9.36
N ALA A 157 2.30 -3.01 -9.57
CA ALA A 157 2.72 -2.08 -8.52
C ALA A 157 1.59 -1.82 -7.51
N SER A 158 1.95 -1.45 -6.27
CA SER A 158 0.96 -1.04 -5.26
C SER A 158 0.19 0.22 -5.70
N PRO A 159 -1.06 0.44 -5.23
CA PRO A 159 -1.88 1.60 -5.60
C PRO A 159 -1.16 2.96 -5.50
N GLY A 160 -0.47 3.21 -4.38
CA GLY A 160 0.32 4.43 -4.21
C GLY A 160 1.45 4.56 -5.23
N ARG A 161 2.14 3.44 -5.55
CA ARG A 161 3.17 3.42 -6.59
C ARG A 161 2.57 3.67 -7.97
N GLN A 162 1.42 3.07 -8.29
CA GLN A 162 0.71 3.32 -9.54
C GLN A 162 0.38 4.81 -9.72
N LEU A 163 -0.16 5.47 -8.69
CA LEU A 163 -0.42 6.91 -8.72
C LEU A 163 0.85 7.74 -8.96
N SER A 164 1.99 7.33 -8.38
CA SER A 164 3.27 8.03 -8.57
C SER A 164 3.81 7.96 -10.01
N LEU A 165 3.33 7.01 -10.82
CA LEU A 165 3.69 6.86 -12.24
C LEU A 165 2.85 7.75 -13.17
N VAL A 166 1.82 8.41 -12.64
CA VAL A 166 0.91 9.29 -13.40
C VAL A 166 1.15 10.74 -12.98
N THR A 167 1.84 11.49 -13.85
CA THR A 167 2.23 12.88 -13.57
C THR A 167 1.10 13.88 -13.84
N ASP A 168 0.20 13.59 -14.78
CA ASP A 168 -0.97 14.42 -15.04
C ASP A 168 -1.98 14.27 -13.89
N ALA A 169 -2.29 15.37 -13.22
CA ALA A 169 -3.15 15.36 -12.04
C ALA A 169 -4.60 14.92 -12.35
N ALA A 170 -5.11 15.21 -13.55
CA ALA A 170 -6.47 14.86 -13.92
C ALA A 170 -6.60 13.38 -14.28
N GLU A 171 -5.62 12.81 -14.98
CA GLU A 171 -5.52 11.37 -15.19
C GLU A 171 -5.33 10.62 -13.88
N ARG A 172 -4.42 11.10 -13.02
CA ARG A 172 -4.17 10.52 -11.69
C ARG A 172 -5.45 10.47 -10.85
N ASN A 173 -6.20 11.57 -10.78
CA ASN A 173 -7.44 11.60 -10.02
C ASN A 173 -8.53 10.71 -10.64
N ARG A 174 -8.63 10.67 -11.98
CA ARG A 174 -9.57 9.77 -12.66
C ARG A 174 -9.28 8.31 -12.34
N MET A 175 -8.01 7.90 -12.39
CA MET A 175 -7.58 6.55 -12.05
C MET A 175 -7.95 6.20 -10.60
N LEU A 176 -7.62 7.10 -9.66
CA LEU A 176 -7.95 6.95 -8.24
C LEU A 176 -9.44 6.71 -8.01
N LEU A 177 -10.30 7.59 -8.55
CA LEU A 177 -11.74 7.49 -8.40
C LEU A 177 -12.33 6.29 -9.15
N ALA A 178 -11.72 5.86 -10.26
CA ALA A 178 -12.16 4.67 -11.00
C ALA A 178 -12.01 3.40 -10.14
N HIS A 179 -10.84 3.19 -9.53
CA HIS A 179 -10.63 2.06 -8.63
C HIS A 179 -11.54 2.12 -7.41
N ALA A 180 -11.57 3.28 -6.72
CA ALA A 180 -12.43 3.47 -5.55
C ALA A 180 -13.91 3.17 -5.86
N ARG A 181 -14.39 3.51 -7.06
CA ARG A 181 -15.80 3.33 -7.46
C ARG A 181 -16.13 1.93 -7.97
N TRP A 182 -15.23 1.28 -8.70
CA TRP A 182 -15.56 0.10 -9.51
C TRP A 182 -14.86 -1.19 -9.09
N ASP A 183 -13.78 -1.11 -8.32
CA ASP A 183 -13.12 -2.32 -7.83
C ASP A 183 -14.03 -3.09 -6.86
N SER A 184 -13.96 -4.42 -6.93
CA SER A 184 -14.69 -5.31 -6.04
C SER A 184 -14.20 -5.16 -4.60
N THR A 185 -15.12 -5.29 -3.64
CA THR A 185 -14.79 -5.37 -2.21
C THR A 185 -14.01 -6.62 -1.82
N GLU A 186 -13.88 -7.59 -2.72
CA GLU A 186 -13.01 -8.76 -2.59
C GLU A 186 -11.59 -8.53 -3.15
N SER A 187 -11.32 -7.37 -3.75
CA SER A 187 -10.01 -7.01 -4.27
C SER A 187 -8.99 -6.85 -3.14
N ALA A 188 -7.77 -7.33 -3.37
CA ALA A 188 -6.68 -7.18 -2.40
C ALA A 188 -6.19 -5.74 -2.23
N THR A 189 -6.51 -4.85 -3.17
CA THR A 189 -6.04 -3.47 -3.23
C THR A 189 -7.14 -2.43 -3.01
N LEU A 190 -8.41 -2.83 -2.83
CA LEU A 190 -9.50 -1.85 -2.71
C LEU A 190 -9.31 -0.95 -1.48
N SER A 191 -8.90 -1.52 -0.34
CA SER A 191 -8.71 -0.73 0.89
C SER A 191 -7.73 0.42 0.67
N ASP A 192 -6.58 0.15 0.03
CA ASP A 192 -5.58 1.16 -0.30
C ASP A 192 -6.16 2.23 -1.26
N TRP A 193 -6.93 1.81 -2.26
CA TRP A 193 -7.57 2.76 -3.19
C TRP A 193 -8.61 3.65 -2.52
N LEU A 194 -9.41 3.11 -1.59
CA LEU A 194 -10.37 3.90 -0.82
C LEU A 194 -9.68 4.85 0.15
N GLU A 195 -8.60 4.42 0.80
CA GLU A 195 -7.80 5.27 1.68
C GLU A 195 -7.18 6.43 0.90
N LEU A 196 -6.53 6.15 -0.23
CA LEU A 196 -5.98 7.18 -1.11
C LEU A 196 -7.07 8.12 -1.65
N ALA A 197 -8.27 7.61 -1.93
CA ALA A 197 -9.37 8.41 -2.45
C ALA A 197 -10.02 9.29 -1.38
N SER A 198 -9.83 8.99 -0.08
CA SER A 198 -10.48 9.72 1.03
C SER A 198 -10.08 11.20 1.12
N GLU A 199 -8.96 11.58 0.50
CA GLU A 199 -8.52 12.97 0.41
C GLU A 199 -9.24 13.75 -0.71
N ASP A 200 -9.94 13.08 -1.62
CA ASP A 200 -10.67 13.73 -2.71
C ASP A 200 -12.06 14.21 -2.24
N PRO A 201 -12.48 15.45 -2.55
CA PRO A 201 -13.79 15.98 -2.16
C PRO A 201 -15.00 15.18 -2.67
N ALA A 202 -14.83 14.32 -3.69
CA ALA A 202 -15.89 13.46 -4.22
C ALA A 202 -16.02 12.12 -3.47
N PHE A 203 -15.14 11.83 -2.52
CA PHE A 203 -15.09 10.55 -1.83
C PHE A 203 -16.38 10.24 -1.05
N ASP A 204 -16.89 11.18 -0.26
CA ASP A 204 -18.09 10.96 0.56
C ASP A 204 -19.30 10.54 -0.28
N VAL A 205 -19.47 11.20 -1.44
CA VAL A 205 -20.55 10.87 -2.39
C VAL A 205 -20.33 9.49 -2.99
N LEU A 206 -19.10 9.17 -3.38
CA LEU A 206 -18.73 7.87 -3.94
C LEU A 206 -18.96 6.75 -2.92
N LEU A 207 -18.49 6.90 -1.69
CA LEU A 207 -18.65 5.92 -0.63
C LEU A 207 -20.12 5.71 -0.29
N ALA A 208 -20.90 6.78 -0.15
CA ALA A 208 -22.34 6.70 0.09
C ALA A 208 -23.08 5.96 -1.04
N GLU A 209 -22.70 6.17 -2.30
CA GLU A 209 -23.24 5.43 -3.44
C GLU A 209 -22.92 3.93 -3.36
N ARG A 210 -21.69 3.57 -3.00
CA ARG A 210 -21.28 2.17 -2.84
C ARG A 210 -22.02 1.50 -1.68
N VAL A 211 -22.11 2.14 -0.52
CA VAL A 211 -22.84 1.63 0.65
C VAL A 211 -24.32 1.44 0.32
N LYS A 212 -24.92 2.33 -0.45
CA LYS A 212 -26.31 2.17 -0.88
C LYS A 212 -26.50 0.94 -1.79
N GLN A 213 -25.49 0.59 -2.58
CA GLN A 213 -25.52 -0.57 -3.47
C GLN A 213 -25.32 -1.88 -2.70
N ASP A 214 -24.47 -1.86 -1.67
CA ASP A 214 -24.24 -3.00 -0.78
C ASP A 214 -24.13 -2.55 0.68
N ALA A 215 -25.29 -2.49 1.36
CA ALA A 215 -25.41 -1.91 2.70
C ALA A 215 -24.87 -2.81 3.81
N ASN A 216 -24.56 -4.08 3.51
CA ASN A 216 -24.07 -5.05 4.49
C ASN A 216 -22.59 -5.40 4.24
N ASP A 217 -21.96 -4.88 3.20
CA ASP A 217 -20.55 -5.10 2.92
C ASP A 217 -19.67 -4.56 4.06
N ILE A 218 -18.87 -5.44 4.66
CA ILE A 218 -18.04 -5.09 5.81
C ILE A 218 -16.96 -4.08 5.44
N VAL A 219 -16.35 -4.17 4.25
CA VAL A 219 -15.30 -3.23 3.84
C VAL A 219 -15.90 -1.82 3.79
N LEU A 220 -17.01 -1.65 3.07
CA LEU A 220 -17.68 -0.35 2.95
C LEU A 220 -18.17 0.17 4.31
N GLY A 221 -18.80 -0.68 5.12
CA GLY A 221 -19.25 -0.31 6.46
C GLY A 221 -18.11 0.09 7.40
N ARG A 222 -16.92 -0.50 7.25
CA ARG A 222 -15.72 -0.08 7.99
C ARG A 222 -15.24 1.29 7.53
N PHE A 223 -15.17 1.53 6.23
CA PHE A 223 -14.78 2.84 5.68
C PHE A 223 -15.74 3.94 6.14
N GLU A 224 -17.06 3.69 6.16
CA GLU A 224 -18.01 4.65 6.73
C GLU A 224 -17.72 4.96 8.20
N GLN A 225 -17.34 3.96 9.01
CA GLN A 225 -16.99 4.17 10.42
C GLN A 225 -15.67 4.92 10.59
N ASP A 226 -14.66 4.59 9.79
CA ASP A 226 -13.30 5.10 9.93
C ASP A 226 -13.20 6.57 9.47
N PHE A 227 -13.99 6.97 8.47
CA PHE A 227 -13.98 8.34 7.92
C PHE A 227 -15.09 9.26 8.45
N SER A 228 -16.10 8.74 9.14
CA SER A 228 -17.12 9.57 9.79
C SER A 228 -16.65 10.10 11.15
N VAL A 229 -17.06 11.34 11.47
CA VAL A 229 -16.77 11.98 12.76
C VAL A 229 -18.01 12.62 13.38
N GLY A 230 -18.00 12.79 14.71
CA GLY A 230 -19.07 13.49 15.43
C GLY A 230 -20.47 12.92 15.16
N PRO A 231 -21.49 13.77 14.90
CA PRO A 231 -22.87 13.32 14.68
C PRO A 231 -23.08 12.38 13.50
N GLU A 232 -22.21 12.43 12.49
CA GLU A 232 -22.27 11.51 11.35
C GLU A 232 -21.85 10.11 11.77
N HIS A 233 -20.76 10.01 12.53
CA HIS A 233 -20.29 8.74 13.08
C HIS A 233 -21.35 8.08 13.97
N GLU A 234 -22.02 8.88 14.82
CA GLU A 234 -23.13 8.41 15.65
C GLU A 234 -24.28 7.83 14.81
N GLN A 235 -24.59 8.43 13.64
CA GLN A 235 -25.64 7.95 12.74
C GLN A 235 -25.25 6.65 12.05
N VAL A 236 -24.03 6.55 11.53
CA VAL A 236 -23.47 5.31 10.95
C VAL A 236 -23.54 4.19 12.00
N CYS A 237 -23.06 4.46 13.21
CA CYS A 237 -23.07 3.48 14.28
C CYS A 237 -24.48 3.08 14.73
N ALA A 238 -25.42 4.04 14.85
CA ALA A 238 -26.81 3.72 15.15
C ALA A 238 -27.45 2.84 14.07
N ARG A 239 -27.08 3.02 12.79
CA ARG A 239 -27.54 2.16 11.68
C ARG A 239 -26.99 0.74 11.82
N HIS A 240 -25.68 0.58 12.02
CA HIS A 240 -25.06 -0.75 12.16
C HIS A 240 -25.58 -1.50 13.40
N LEU A 241 -25.74 -0.81 14.54
CA LEU A 241 -26.34 -1.38 15.76
C LEU A 241 -27.77 -1.87 15.53
N ARG A 242 -28.62 -1.09 14.83
CA ARG A 242 -29.98 -1.52 14.46
C ARG A 242 -29.98 -2.71 13.51
N GLY A 243 -29.09 -2.72 12.51
CA GLY A 243 -28.93 -3.83 11.57
C GLY A 243 -28.55 -5.13 12.28
N ALA A 244 -27.58 -5.07 13.19
CA ALA A 244 -27.15 -6.21 13.99
C ALA A 244 -28.24 -6.71 14.95
N ALA A 245 -29.00 -5.79 15.58
CA ALA A 245 -30.12 -6.17 16.45
C ALA A 245 -31.25 -6.87 15.67
N ALA A 246 -31.52 -6.44 14.45
CA ALA A 246 -32.50 -7.07 13.57
C ALA A 246 -32.03 -8.42 13.02
N ASN A 247 -30.71 -8.63 12.92
CA ASN A 247 -30.09 -9.82 12.32
C ASN A 247 -29.03 -10.44 13.26
N PRO A 248 -29.44 -11.03 14.40
CA PRO A 248 -28.52 -11.49 15.45
C PRO A 248 -27.61 -12.66 15.03
N LYS A 249 -27.88 -13.30 13.88
CA LYS A 249 -27.11 -14.43 13.35
C LYS A 249 -26.19 -14.04 12.20
N ASP A 250 -26.24 -12.79 11.75
CA ASP A 250 -25.42 -12.27 10.67
C ASP A 250 -24.08 -11.77 11.26
N PRO A 251 -22.96 -12.50 11.07
CA PRO A 251 -21.68 -12.16 11.69
C PRO A 251 -21.11 -10.84 11.16
N ASP A 252 -21.42 -10.45 9.93
CA ASP A 252 -20.94 -9.23 9.28
C ASP A 252 -21.53 -8.00 9.98
N LEU A 253 -22.85 -8.03 10.21
CA LEU A 253 -23.53 -6.98 10.95
C LEU A 253 -23.13 -6.95 12.43
N GLN A 254 -22.93 -8.11 13.07
CA GLN A 254 -22.40 -8.14 14.44
C GLN A 254 -20.99 -7.53 14.52
N TYR A 255 -20.15 -7.78 13.52
CA TYR A 255 -18.81 -7.24 13.44
C TYR A 255 -18.82 -5.70 13.37
N LEU A 256 -19.60 -5.14 12.45
CA LEU A 256 -19.76 -3.68 12.33
C LEU A 256 -20.37 -3.05 13.59
N ALA A 257 -21.29 -3.73 14.25
CA ALA A 257 -21.86 -3.26 15.51
C ALA A 257 -20.85 -3.26 16.67
N ILE A 258 -19.99 -4.27 16.78
CA ILE A 258 -18.96 -4.30 17.82
C ILE A 258 -17.97 -3.14 17.66
N ARG A 259 -17.57 -2.80 16.42
CA ARG A 259 -16.71 -1.63 16.11
C ARG A 259 -17.26 -0.29 16.61
N CYS A 260 -18.57 -0.19 16.82
CA CYS A 260 -19.22 1.01 17.38
C CYS A 260 -19.19 1.06 18.92
N THR A 261 -18.50 0.12 19.58
CA THR A 261 -18.31 0.14 21.03
C THR A 261 -17.24 1.20 21.38
N PRO A 262 -17.55 2.26 22.14
CA PRO A 262 -16.60 3.37 22.36
C PRO A 262 -15.42 3.05 23.29
N ASP A 263 -15.60 2.07 24.19
CA ASP A 263 -14.55 1.64 25.11
C ASP A 263 -13.76 0.50 24.46
N ASP A 264 -12.47 0.75 24.20
CA ASP A 264 -11.60 -0.19 23.49
C ASP A 264 -11.41 -1.51 24.23
N ALA A 265 -11.35 -1.50 25.56
CA ALA A 265 -11.20 -2.73 26.35
C ALA A 265 -12.46 -3.61 26.24
N VAL A 266 -13.65 -3.00 26.31
CA VAL A 266 -14.92 -3.68 26.10
C VAL A 266 -15.06 -4.14 24.64
N GLN A 267 -14.64 -3.32 23.68
CA GLN A 267 -14.64 -3.65 22.26
C GLN A 267 -13.77 -4.88 21.97
N ASN A 268 -12.53 -4.88 22.46
CA ASN A 268 -11.57 -5.96 22.31
C ASN A 268 -12.07 -7.27 22.93
N ALA A 269 -12.63 -7.22 24.15
CA ALA A 269 -13.24 -8.38 24.77
C ALA A 269 -14.42 -8.94 23.95
N ARG A 270 -15.22 -8.07 23.33
CA ARG A 270 -16.32 -8.47 22.44
C ARG A 270 -15.83 -9.11 21.16
N PHE A 271 -14.74 -8.62 20.55
CA PHE A 271 -14.17 -9.26 19.36
C PHE A 271 -13.62 -10.65 19.66
N ILE A 272 -12.92 -10.83 20.78
CA ILE A 272 -12.43 -12.14 21.21
C ILE A 272 -13.60 -13.11 21.40
N ALA A 273 -14.64 -12.70 22.15
CA ALA A 273 -15.84 -13.53 22.35
C ALA A 273 -16.60 -13.82 21.04
N ALA A 274 -16.67 -12.85 20.12
CA ALA A 274 -17.30 -13.05 18.82
C ALA A 274 -16.51 -14.02 17.94
N HIS A 275 -15.18 -14.00 17.98
CA HIS A 275 -14.36 -14.99 17.30
C HIS A 275 -14.59 -16.40 17.85
N GLU A 276 -14.75 -16.57 19.17
CA GLU A 276 -15.12 -17.87 19.75
C GLU A 276 -16.48 -18.37 19.23
N GLN A 277 -17.43 -17.46 19.00
CA GLN A 277 -18.75 -17.77 18.45
C GLN A 277 -18.71 -18.05 16.94
N TRP A 278 -17.91 -17.31 16.17
CA TRP A 278 -17.77 -17.43 14.72
C TRP A 278 -16.29 -17.63 14.30
N PRO A 279 -15.68 -18.79 14.61
CA PRO A 279 -14.23 -18.99 14.48
C PRO A 279 -13.73 -19.01 13.04
N LYS A 280 -14.62 -19.10 12.05
CA LYS A 280 -14.29 -19.10 10.62
C LYS A 280 -14.55 -17.75 9.95
N HIS A 281 -15.04 -16.76 10.68
CA HIS A 281 -15.39 -15.46 10.11
C HIS A 281 -14.14 -14.57 10.00
N PRO A 282 -13.66 -14.22 8.79
CA PRO A 282 -12.34 -13.62 8.60
C PRO A 282 -12.13 -12.31 9.36
N TRP A 283 -13.16 -11.46 9.44
CA TRP A 283 -13.07 -10.19 10.15
C TRP A 283 -13.04 -10.34 11.67
N PHE A 284 -13.70 -11.36 12.23
CA PHE A 284 -13.59 -11.63 13.67
C PHE A 284 -12.23 -12.25 14.01
N THR A 285 -11.70 -13.12 13.15
CA THR A 285 -10.32 -13.61 13.27
C THR A 285 -9.33 -12.46 13.27
N PHE A 286 -9.45 -11.53 12.31
CA PHE A 286 -8.61 -10.33 12.28
C PHE A 286 -8.75 -9.49 13.55
N ALA A 287 -9.97 -9.15 13.96
CA ALA A 287 -10.17 -8.27 15.11
C ALA A 287 -9.72 -8.90 16.43
N ALA A 288 -9.97 -10.21 16.65
CA ALA A 288 -9.45 -10.91 17.82
C ALA A 288 -7.92 -10.96 17.84
N GLY A 289 -7.29 -11.20 16.67
CA GLY A 289 -5.84 -11.11 16.52
C GLY A 289 -5.33 -9.72 16.89
N GLY A 290 -5.98 -8.68 16.37
CA GLY A 290 -5.72 -7.28 16.72
C GLY A 290 -5.78 -7.07 18.23
N SER A 291 -6.91 -7.41 18.88
CA SER A 291 -7.10 -7.29 20.32
C SER A 291 -6.00 -7.96 21.15
N HIS A 292 -5.51 -9.13 20.75
CA HIS A 292 -4.36 -9.78 21.40
C HIS A 292 -3.06 -9.01 21.18
N ALA A 293 -2.81 -8.50 19.97
CA ALA A 293 -1.61 -7.73 19.67
C ALA A 293 -1.57 -6.39 20.44
N GLU A 294 -2.72 -5.70 20.57
CA GLU A 294 -2.84 -4.45 21.35
C GLU A 294 -2.52 -4.68 22.83
N ALA A 295 -2.93 -5.84 23.37
CA ALA A 295 -2.63 -6.29 24.72
C ALA A 295 -1.18 -6.78 24.91
N GLY A 296 -0.39 -6.89 23.83
CA GLY A 296 0.97 -7.44 23.87
C GLY A 296 1.06 -8.97 23.93
N ASP A 297 -0.04 -9.68 23.67
CA ASP A 297 -0.09 -11.15 23.63
C ASP A 297 0.24 -11.67 22.23
N TYR A 298 1.49 -11.44 21.79
CA TYR A 298 1.95 -11.72 20.42
C TYR A 298 1.84 -13.19 20.03
N ALA A 299 2.00 -14.10 21.00
CA ALA A 299 1.87 -15.54 20.78
C ALA A 299 0.43 -15.95 20.40
N LYS A 300 -0.58 -15.27 20.95
CA LYS A 300 -1.98 -15.48 20.54
C LYS A 300 -2.35 -14.72 19.27
N ALA A 301 -1.76 -13.55 19.06
CA ALA A 301 -2.05 -12.72 17.89
C ALA A 301 -1.55 -13.35 16.58
N GLU A 302 -0.32 -13.90 16.55
CA GLU A 302 0.32 -14.44 15.33
C GLU A 302 -0.57 -15.44 14.56
N PRO A 303 -1.10 -16.52 15.15
CA PRO A 303 -1.90 -17.49 14.39
C PRO A 303 -3.20 -16.89 13.84
N LEU A 304 -3.78 -15.89 14.52
CA LEU A 304 -5.00 -15.22 14.07
C LEU A 304 -4.72 -14.28 12.89
N PHE A 305 -3.61 -13.52 12.94
CA PHE A 305 -3.18 -12.69 11.81
C PHE A 305 -2.84 -13.53 10.58
N GLU A 306 -2.16 -14.67 10.76
CA GLU A 306 -1.84 -15.59 9.67
C GLU A 306 -3.11 -16.17 9.02
N GLU A 307 -4.11 -16.58 9.81
CA GLU A 307 -5.38 -17.08 9.27
C GLU A 307 -6.18 -15.97 8.58
N ALA A 308 -6.22 -14.77 9.18
CA ALA A 308 -6.86 -13.61 8.56
C ALA A 308 -6.19 -13.26 7.22
N ARG A 309 -4.86 -13.28 7.13
CA ARG A 309 -4.11 -12.98 5.90
C ARG A 309 -4.51 -13.89 4.73
N ARG A 310 -4.76 -15.16 5.03
CA ARG A 310 -5.16 -16.18 4.05
C ARG A 310 -6.61 -16.02 3.59
N THR A 311 -7.49 -15.60 4.48
CA THR A 311 -8.95 -15.59 4.27
C THR A 311 -9.52 -14.22 3.92
N LEU A 312 -8.88 -13.14 4.34
CA LEU A 312 -9.34 -11.76 4.18
C LEU A 312 -8.53 -11.02 3.11
N ARG A 313 -8.93 -11.17 1.84
CA ARG A 313 -8.23 -10.59 0.69
C ARG A 313 -8.01 -9.08 0.79
N PRO A 314 -8.99 -8.24 1.15
CA PRO A 314 -8.85 -6.78 1.13
C PRO A 314 -7.86 -6.22 2.16
N MET A 315 -7.42 -7.06 3.10
CA MET A 315 -6.45 -6.70 4.14
C MET A 315 -5.12 -7.46 3.96
N ARG A 316 -4.94 -8.19 2.85
CA ARG A 316 -3.81 -9.14 2.71
C ARG A 316 -2.45 -8.47 2.83
N GLU A 317 -2.23 -7.31 2.21
CA GLU A 317 -0.94 -6.61 2.27
C GLU A 317 -0.63 -6.16 3.70
N TYR A 318 -1.57 -5.46 4.33
CA TYR A 318 -1.47 -5.06 5.73
C TYR A 318 -1.20 -6.26 6.66
N LEU A 319 -1.97 -7.34 6.51
CA LEU A 319 -1.84 -8.54 7.34
C LEU A 319 -0.53 -9.29 7.07
N THR A 320 0.04 -9.19 5.86
CA THR A 320 1.36 -9.77 5.54
C THR A 320 2.45 -9.09 6.37
N LEU A 321 2.42 -7.76 6.45
CA LEU A 321 3.35 -6.97 7.26
C LEU A 321 3.21 -7.24 8.75
N GLU A 322 1.98 -7.20 9.27
CA GLU A 322 1.72 -7.44 10.70
C GLU A 322 2.03 -8.89 11.11
N THR A 323 1.80 -9.87 10.22
CA THR A 323 2.22 -11.26 10.47
C THR A 323 3.73 -11.38 10.54
N ALA A 324 4.48 -10.73 9.64
CA ALA A 324 5.94 -10.73 9.67
C ALA A 324 6.46 -10.09 10.98
N ARG A 325 5.84 -8.98 11.40
CA ARG A 325 6.12 -8.31 12.67
C ARG A 325 5.90 -9.23 13.87
N LEU A 326 4.76 -9.93 13.93
CA LEU A 326 4.45 -10.88 15.00
C LEU A 326 5.41 -12.08 15.02
N ARG A 327 5.76 -12.65 13.86
CA ARG A 327 6.78 -13.71 13.75
C ARG A 327 8.12 -13.25 14.32
N ARG A 328 8.59 -12.04 13.97
CA ARG A 328 9.83 -11.47 14.52
C ARG A 328 9.75 -11.29 16.04
N LEU A 329 8.64 -10.76 16.55
CA LEU A 329 8.41 -10.57 17.99
C LEU A 329 8.43 -11.90 18.76
N ASN A 330 7.84 -12.95 18.20
CA ASN A 330 7.83 -14.30 18.79
C ASN A 330 9.14 -15.09 18.59
N GLY A 331 10.18 -14.48 17.99
CA GLY A 331 11.48 -15.11 17.81
C GLY A 331 11.60 -15.97 16.55
N HIS A 332 10.65 -15.88 15.62
CA HIS A 332 10.64 -16.51 14.31
C HIS A 332 11.03 -15.51 13.20
N GLY A 333 11.98 -14.63 13.48
CA GLY A 333 12.38 -13.54 12.57
C GLY A 333 13.43 -13.90 11.51
N GLU A 334 13.89 -15.15 11.49
CA GLU A 334 14.91 -15.60 10.54
C GLU A 334 14.40 -15.54 9.08
N PRO A 335 15.25 -15.23 8.08
CA PRO A 335 14.82 -15.05 6.69
C PRO A 335 13.97 -16.21 6.14
N ALA A 336 14.33 -17.45 6.47
CA ALA A 336 13.58 -18.64 6.05
C ALA A 336 12.13 -18.67 6.57
N ALA A 337 11.88 -18.12 7.77
CA ALA A 337 10.54 -18.04 8.36
C ALA A 337 9.70 -16.91 7.76
N LEU A 338 10.32 -15.96 7.04
CA LEU A 338 9.65 -14.82 6.42
C LEU A 338 9.54 -14.92 4.89
N ALA A 339 10.23 -15.87 4.25
CA ALA A 339 10.34 -15.98 2.80
C ALA A 339 8.98 -16.02 2.06
N GLU A 340 7.99 -16.73 2.60
CA GLU A 340 6.65 -16.76 1.99
C GLU A 340 5.97 -15.38 2.03
N LEU A 341 6.15 -14.64 3.12
CA LEU A 341 5.57 -13.31 3.29
C LEU A 341 6.27 -12.27 2.41
N SER A 342 7.60 -12.32 2.32
CA SER A 342 8.36 -11.41 1.45
C SER A 342 8.09 -11.66 -0.03
N ASN A 343 7.86 -12.91 -0.44
CA ASN A 343 7.45 -13.21 -1.81
C ASN A 343 6.04 -12.69 -2.14
N ALA A 344 5.20 -12.48 -1.12
CA ALA A 344 3.84 -11.97 -1.28
C ALA A 344 3.72 -10.44 -1.16
N SER A 345 4.74 -9.76 -0.62
CA SER A 345 4.76 -8.31 -0.40
C SER A 345 6.10 -7.72 -0.83
N SER A 346 6.09 -6.93 -1.91
CA SER A 346 7.28 -6.23 -2.40
C SER A 346 7.82 -5.21 -1.40
N TYR A 347 6.93 -4.61 -0.60
CA TYR A 347 7.31 -3.72 0.48
C TYR A 347 8.06 -4.46 1.59
N LEU A 348 7.53 -5.59 2.07
CA LEU A 348 8.24 -6.42 3.06
C LEU A 348 9.59 -6.93 2.52
N ALA A 349 9.62 -7.39 1.26
CA ALA A 349 10.86 -7.81 0.63
C ALA A 349 11.91 -6.68 0.62
N SER A 350 11.49 -5.46 0.30
CA SER A 350 12.36 -4.28 0.31
C SER A 350 12.87 -3.97 1.72
N MET A 351 12.03 -4.02 2.75
CA MET A 351 12.45 -3.78 4.13
C MET A 351 13.47 -4.83 4.61
N LEU A 352 13.24 -6.11 4.29
CA LEU A 352 14.17 -7.18 4.65
C LEU A 352 15.50 -7.08 3.88
N ALA A 353 15.49 -6.69 2.61
CA ALA A 353 16.70 -6.49 1.81
C ALA A 353 17.57 -5.34 2.35
N ILE A 354 16.95 -4.27 2.84
CA ILE A 354 17.67 -3.16 3.50
C ILE A 354 18.32 -3.65 4.81
N GLU A 355 17.60 -4.42 5.63
CA GLU A 355 18.12 -4.97 6.89
C GLU A 355 19.24 -5.99 6.67
N SER A 356 19.18 -6.81 5.61
CA SER A 356 20.21 -7.81 5.29
C SER A 356 21.45 -7.22 4.61
N GLY A 357 21.39 -5.96 4.17
CA GLY A 357 22.46 -5.33 3.39
C GLY A 357 22.49 -5.76 1.92
N GLU A 358 21.42 -6.40 1.43
CA GLU A 358 21.23 -6.79 0.02
C GLU A 358 20.58 -5.68 -0.81
N ALA A 359 20.19 -4.56 -0.19
CA ALA A 359 19.64 -3.42 -0.91
C ALA A 359 20.62 -2.86 -1.95
N GLU A 360 20.09 -2.49 -3.11
CA GLU A 360 20.87 -1.94 -4.21
C GLU A 360 21.59 -0.65 -3.82
N THR A 361 22.88 -0.57 -4.17
CA THR A 361 23.69 0.65 -4.10
C THR A 361 23.18 1.69 -5.09
N ASP A 362 23.29 2.98 -4.75
CA ASP A 362 22.75 4.11 -5.54
C ASP A 362 21.21 4.11 -5.67
N SER A 363 20.51 3.36 -4.82
CA SER A 363 19.05 3.40 -4.73
C SER A 363 18.56 4.44 -3.70
N PRO A 364 17.32 4.96 -3.82
CA PRO A 364 16.71 5.80 -2.78
C PRO A 364 16.63 5.13 -1.40
N LEU A 365 16.77 3.80 -1.33
CA LEU A 365 16.74 3.01 -0.10
C LEU A 365 18.13 2.85 0.54
N GLU A 366 19.20 3.12 -0.20
CA GLU A 366 20.58 3.02 0.28
C GLU A 366 20.80 3.74 1.62
N PRO A 367 20.33 4.99 1.83
CA PRO A 367 20.54 5.70 3.09
C PRO A 367 19.93 5.00 4.32
N TYR A 368 18.85 4.23 4.13
CA TYR A 368 18.23 3.42 5.18
C TYR A 368 19.08 2.18 5.50
N ALA A 369 19.79 1.61 4.52
CA ALA A 369 20.75 0.53 4.76
C ALA A 369 21.95 1.03 5.57
N TRP A 370 22.46 2.24 5.28
CA TRP A 370 23.52 2.87 6.10
C TRP A 370 23.06 3.10 7.54
N LEU A 371 21.82 3.57 7.74
CA LEU A 371 21.20 3.70 9.07
C LEU A 371 21.15 2.35 9.81
N ALA A 372 20.64 1.29 9.16
CA ALA A 372 20.51 -0.04 9.77
C ALA A 372 21.84 -0.62 10.28
N HIS A 373 22.96 -0.24 9.66
CA HIS A 373 24.31 -0.71 10.00
C HIS A 373 25.13 0.30 10.84
N ALA A 374 24.45 1.22 11.55
CA ALA A 374 25.07 2.22 12.42
C ALA A 374 26.02 3.22 11.73
N LYS A 375 25.95 3.35 10.40
CA LYS A 375 26.79 4.27 9.63
C LYS A 375 26.10 5.64 9.49
N LEU A 376 25.83 6.27 10.63
CA LEU A 376 24.96 7.44 10.74
C LEU A 376 25.44 8.66 9.96
N ALA A 377 26.76 8.88 9.87
CA ALA A 377 27.33 10.02 9.16
C ALA A 377 27.09 9.94 7.64
N ASP A 378 27.23 8.75 7.06
CA ASP A 378 26.99 8.51 5.64
C ASP A 378 25.49 8.60 5.31
N ALA A 379 24.65 8.01 6.15
CA ALA A 379 23.19 8.13 6.04
C ALA A 379 22.76 9.61 6.09
N ALA A 380 23.30 10.40 7.03
CA ALA A 380 22.98 11.82 7.16
C ALA A 380 23.42 12.62 5.94
N ARG A 381 24.59 12.33 5.36
CA ARG A 381 25.08 12.99 4.15
C ARG A 381 24.13 12.78 2.97
N LEU A 382 23.68 11.54 2.76
CA LEU A 382 22.75 11.22 1.67
C LEU A 382 21.35 11.80 1.93
N ALA A 383 20.86 11.73 3.17
CA ALA A 383 19.57 12.33 3.55
C ALA A 383 19.55 13.84 3.24
N LYS A 384 20.62 14.58 3.60
CA LYS A 384 20.71 16.01 3.28
C LYS A 384 20.73 16.30 1.79
N ALA A 385 21.38 15.44 1.00
CA ALA A 385 21.42 15.60 -0.45
C ALA A 385 20.04 15.43 -1.10
N ALA A 386 19.13 14.68 -0.47
CA ALA A 386 17.75 14.50 -0.91
C ALA A 386 16.82 15.67 -0.55
N GLY A 387 17.27 16.66 0.24
CA GLY A 387 16.44 17.79 0.63
C GLY A 387 15.25 17.39 1.52
N GLU A 388 14.05 17.87 1.17
CA GLU A 388 12.83 17.61 1.95
C GLU A 388 12.50 16.12 2.06
N ASP A 389 12.76 15.34 1.00
CA ASP A 389 12.56 13.88 0.98
C ASP A 389 13.44 13.15 2.01
N GLY A 390 14.55 13.78 2.43
CA GLY A 390 15.46 13.25 3.44
C GLY A 390 15.08 13.55 4.89
N HIS A 391 14.08 14.41 5.14
CA HIS A 391 13.75 14.86 6.50
C HIS A 391 13.35 13.71 7.44
N ARG A 392 12.56 12.75 6.95
CA ARG A 392 12.19 11.57 7.74
C ARG A 392 13.42 10.81 8.20
N LEU A 393 14.36 10.56 7.29
CA LEU A 393 15.58 9.82 7.61
C LEU A 393 16.47 10.57 8.60
N LEU A 394 16.59 11.90 8.48
CA LEU A 394 17.33 12.71 9.46
C LEU A 394 16.77 12.57 10.89
N ARG A 395 15.45 12.47 11.04
CA ARG A 395 14.80 12.21 12.34
C ARG A 395 15.13 10.82 12.90
N LEU A 396 15.11 9.79 12.05
CA LEU A 396 15.51 8.44 12.45
C LEU A 396 16.98 8.38 12.85
N ILE A 397 17.86 9.06 12.12
CA ILE A 397 19.29 9.18 12.45
C ILE A 397 19.47 9.84 13.80
N ALA A 398 18.80 10.97 14.06
CA ALA A 398 18.90 11.68 15.34
C ALA A 398 18.38 10.87 16.53
N ALA A 399 17.40 9.99 16.31
CA ALA A 399 16.85 9.09 17.32
C ALA A 399 17.63 7.77 17.47
N SER A 400 18.77 7.63 16.77
CA SER A 400 19.62 6.43 16.81
C SER A 400 20.64 6.48 17.96
N ASP A 401 21.02 5.31 18.47
CA ASP A 401 22.20 5.20 19.32
C ASP A 401 23.46 5.61 18.55
N GLY A 402 24.28 6.47 19.15
CA GLY A 402 25.48 7.03 18.51
C GLY A 402 25.23 8.31 17.70
N ALA A 403 23.99 8.83 17.67
CA ALA A 403 23.71 10.15 17.11
C ALA A 403 24.49 11.25 17.87
N THR A 404 25.04 12.20 17.11
CA THR A 404 25.75 13.35 17.69
C THR A 404 24.78 14.48 18.05
N ASP A 405 25.17 15.36 18.97
CA ASP A 405 24.36 16.55 19.31
C ASP A 405 24.02 17.40 18.07
N ALA A 406 24.93 17.47 17.09
CA ALA A 406 24.69 18.18 15.84
C ALA A 406 23.58 17.53 14.99
N MET A 407 23.54 16.20 14.90
CA MET A 407 22.47 15.47 14.21
C MET A 407 21.12 15.68 14.92
N ILE A 408 21.14 15.71 16.25
CA ILE A 408 19.95 15.93 17.08
C ILE A 408 19.40 17.33 16.91
N ASP A 409 20.25 18.35 17.06
CA ASP A 409 19.83 19.75 16.92
C ASP A 409 19.31 20.05 15.50
N GLU A 410 19.91 19.45 14.47
CA GLU A 410 19.44 19.56 13.09
C GLU A 410 18.07 18.93 12.88
N ALA A 411 17.85 17.70 13.35
CA ALA A 411 16.56 17.02 13.19
C ALA A 411 15.43 17.72 13.95
N LEU A 412 15.71 18.26 15.15
CA LEU A 412 14.74 19.02 15.94
C LEU A 412 14.39 20.39 15.33
N ALA A 413 15.23 20.90 14.43
CA ALA A 413 14.99 22.15 13.70
C ALA A 413 14.21 21.95 12.39
N LEU A 414 13.98 20.71 11.95
CA LEU A 414 13.25 20.43 10.72
C LEU A 414 11.78 20.87 10.79
N PRO A 415 11.19 21.36 9.69
CA PRO A 415 9.76 21.68 9.63
C PRO A 415 8.90 20.46 9.95
N ILE A 416 7.89 20.63 10.80
CA ILE A 416 6.88 19.59 11.05
C ILE A 416 5.91 19.59 9.88
N ALA A 417 5.84 18.48 9.13
CA ALA A 417 4.92 18.31 8.01
C ALA A 417 3.71 17.44 8.41
N ALA A 418 2.64 17.51 7.63
CA ALA A 418 1.52 16.58 7.74
C ALA A 418 2.01 15.16 7.37
N GLY A 419 1.53 14.13 8.08
CA GLY A 419 1.94 12.73 7.85
C GLY A 419 3.20 12.28 8.60
N ASP A 420 3.84 13.15 9.39
CA ASP A 420 4.98 12.80 10.24
C ASP A 420 4.57 12.24 11.63
N GLY A 421 3.30 11.86 11.84
CA GLY A 421 2.71 11.55 13.16
C GLY A 421 3.55 10.64 14.06
N ASP A 422 3.97 9.47 13.54
CA ASP A 422 4.82 8.52 14.27
C ASP A 422 6.22 9.10 14.61
N ALA A 423 6.78 9.90 13.71
CA ALA A 423 8.06 10.56 13.95
C ALA A 423 7.94 11.64 15.04
N MET A 424 6.77 12.26 15.21
CA MET A 424 6.56 13.32 16.20
C MET A 424 6.62 12.80 17.65
N LEU A 425 6.13 11.59 17.92
CA LEU A 425 6.31 10.94 19.23
C LEU A 425 7.80 10.76 19.56
N THR A 426 8.57 10.31 18.57
CA THR A 426 10.02 10.11 18.69
C THR A 426 10.76 11.43 18.86
N MET A 427 10.40 12.47 18.11
CA MET A 427 11.02 13.81 18.22
C MET A 427 10.67 14.50 19.54
N TYR A 428 9.45 14.31 20.04
CA TYR A 428 9.09 14.72 21.40
C TYR A 428 10.00 14.07 22.44
N ALA A 429 10.15 12.74 22.38
CA ALA A 429 10.99 11.99 23.30
C ALA A 429 12.45 12.43 23.24
N LEU A 430 12.98 12.65 22.03
CA LEU A 430 14.34 13.14 21.80
C LEU A 430 14.53 14.54 22.38
N ALA A 431 13.60 15.46 22.10
CA ALA A 431 13.64 16.82 22.64
C ALA A 431 13.61 16.81 24.17
N ALA A 432 12.72 16.03 24.77
CA ALA A 432 12.59 15.90 26.22
C ALA A 432 13.87 15.36 26.87
N ARG A 433 14.48 14.30 26.32
CA ARG A 433 15.73 13.72 26.82
C ARG A 433 16.89 14.73 26.82
N HIS A 434 16.95 15.59 25.79
CA HIS A 434 18.03 16.56 25.61
C HIS A 434 17.69 17.97 26.16
N GLY A 435 16.61 18.10 26.94
CA GLY A 435 16.21 19.36 27.56
C GLY A 435 15.85 20.46 26.55
N ARG A 436 15.35 20.09 25.37
CA ARG A 436 14.90 20.98 24.31
C ARG A 436 13.39 21.24 24.42
N ASN A 437 12.88 22.22 23.66
CA ASN A 437 11.45 22.56 23.66
C ASN A 437 10.61 21.45 23.03
N THR A 438 9.65 20.91 23.77
CA THR A 438 8.74 19.84 23.33
C THR A 438 7.43 20.34 22.74
N ALA A 439 7.07 21.63 22.96
CA ALA A 439 5.76 22.17 22.62
C ALA A 439 5.36 22.05 21.12
N PRO A 440 6.27 22.20 20.15
CA PRO A 440 5.92 22.00 18.74
C PRO A 440 5.47 20.57 18.45
N PHE A 441 6.16 19.58 19.01
CA PHE A 441 5.86 18.16 18.83
C PHE A 441 4.58 17.76 19.57
N GLU A 442 4.35 18.30 20.77
CA GLU A 442 3.09 18.10 21.48
C GLU A 442 1.89 18.59 20.67
N THR A 443 2.00 19.79 20.10
CA THR A 443 0.95 20.36 19.25
C THR A 443 0.68 19.47 18.03
N ALA A 444 1.75 18.96 17.40
CA ALA A 444 1.63 18.05 16.26
C ALA A 444 0.92 16.74 16.63
N ILE A 445 1.31 16.11 17.75
CA ILE A 445 0.67 14.88 18.24
C ILE A 445 -0.83 15.09 18.51
N ARG A 446 -1.21 16.22 19.10
CA ARG A 446 -2.63 16.55 19.39
C ARG A 446 -3.44 16.77 18.12
N ASN A 447 -2.84 17.34 17.08
CA ASN A 447 -3.50 17.56 15.80
C ASN A 447 -3.67 16.27 15.00
N ASP A 448 -2.66 15.40 15.02
CA ASP A 448 -2.64 14.15 14.24
C ASP A 448 -3.52 13.06 14.89
N ALA A 449 -3.48 12.96 16.22
CA ALA A 449 -4.15 11.89 16.96
C ALA A 449 -5.07 12.43 18.07
N PRO A 450 -6.07 13.28 17.77
CA PRO A 450 -6.84 14.00 18.79
C PRO A 450 -7.56 13.09 19.80
N ARG A 451 -7.93 11.87 19.40
CA ARG A 451 -8.60 10.90 20.28
C ARG A 451 -7.66 10.20 21.27
N THR A 452 -6.40 9.99 20.90
CA THR A 452 -5.44 9.20 21.70
C THR A 452 -4.28 10.03 22.27
N ALA A 453 -4.09 11.28 21.81
CA ALA A 453 -2.96 12.15 22.16
C ALA A 453 -2.74 12.29 23.67
N ASP A 454 -3.80 12.44 24.47
CA ASP A 454 -3.69 12.56 25.93
C ASP A 454 -3.12 11.30 26.60
N GLY A 455 -3.41 10.12 26.04
CA GLY A 455 -2.83 8.86 26.52
C GLY A 455 -1.35 8.74 26.13
N LEU A 456 -1.03 9.08 24.87
CA LEU A 456 0.34 9.06 24.34
C LEU A 456 1.27 10.01 25.09
N LEU A 457 0.85 11.27 25.30
CA LEU A 457 1.64 12.28 25.99
C LEU A 457 1.82 11.97 27.48
N ARG A 458 0.79 11.41 28.12
CA ARG A 458 0.87 11.00 29.53
C ARG A 458 1.87 9.88 29.74
N PHE A 459 1.90 8.89 28.84
CA PHE A 459 2.93 7.84 28.84
C PHE A 459 4.34 8.44 28.82
N LEU A 460 4.61 9.39 27.92
CA LEU A 460 5.93 10.03 27.79
C LEU A 460 6.27 10.93 28.99
N GLU A 461 5.30 11.68 29.52
CA GLU A 461 5.52 12.53 30.69
C GLU A 461 5.75 11.70 31.97
N ASP A 462 5.04 10.59 32.17
CA ASP A 462 5.28 9.71 33.32
C ASP A 462 6.73 9.16 33.30
N LEU A 463 7.21 8.70 32.13
CA LEU A 463 8.60 8.25 31.96
C LEU A 463 9.61 9.37 32.23
N LYS A 464 9.35 10.57 31.71
CA LYS A 464 10.20 11.75 31.92
C LYS A 464 10.30 12.13 33.41
N HIS A 465 9.24 11.95 34.18
CA HIS A 465 9.23 12.18 35.64
C HIS A 465 9.86 11.03 36.44
N GLY A 466 10.32 9.96 35.78
CA GLY A 466 11.01 8.84 36.43
C GLY A 466 10.08 7.83 37.09
N GLU A 467 8.84 7.75 36.65
CA GLU A 467 7.91 6.69 37.06
C GLU A 467 8.43 5.32 36.62
N ASP A 468 8.00 4.27 37.33
CA ASP A 468 8.39 2.88 37.03
C ASP A 468 7.96 2.48 35.60
N PRO A 469 8.90 2.13 34.70
CA PRO A 469 8.58 1.73 33.33
C PRO A 469 7.56 0.60 33.25
N ALA A 470 7.60 -0.38 34.17
CA ALA A 470 6.63 -1.49 34.16
C ALA A 470 5.20 -1.00 34.39
N ARG A 471 5.00 -0.07 35.33
CA ARG A 471 3.70 0.58 35.59
C ARG A 471 3.25 1.40 34.38
N VAL A 472 4.15 2.18 33.79
CA VAL A 472 3.83 3.05 32.65
C VAL A 472 3.46 2.23 31.41
N ARG A 473 4.15 1.11 31.15
CA ARG A 473 3.80 0.17 30.07
C ARG A 473 2.42 -0.46 30.23
N ALA A 474 2.01 -0.77 31.45
CA ALA A 474 0.68 -1.31 31.72
C ALA A 474 -0.45 -0.30 31.44
N ALA A 475 -0.12 1.00 31.34
CA ALA A 475 -1.05 2.09 31.07
C ALA A 475 -1.02 2.58 29.62
N ILE A 476 -0.33 1.88 28.71
CA ILE A 476 -0.37 2.18 27.27
C ILE A 476 -1.83 2.14 26.79
N PRO A 477 -2.31 3.17 26.07
CA PRO A 477 -3.66 3.16 25.50
C PRO A 477 -3.83 2.02 24.49
N SER A 478 -5.06 1.66 24.15
CA SER A 478 -5.30 0.70 23.07
C SER A 478 -4.76 1.29 21.77
N LEU A 479 -3.74 0.64 21.22
CA LEU A 479 -3.07 1.05 20.00
C LEU A 479 -2.85 -0.20 19.17
N ARG A 480 -3.07 -0.07 17.85
CA ARG A 480 -2.63 -1.07 16.88
C ARG A 480 -1.15 -1.40 17.10
N LEU A 481 -0.73 -2.60 16.71
CA LEU A 481 0.60 -3.13 17.00
C LEU A 481 1.74 -2.16 16.63
N SER A 482 1.74 -1.59 15.42
CA SER A 482 2.73 -0.59 14.99
C SER A 482 2.75 0.64 15.89
N GLY A 483 1.59 1.23 16.20
CA GLY A 483 1.46 2.39 17.10
C GLY A 483 1.96 2.10 18.52
N ARG A 484 1.66 0.90 19.06
CA ARG A 484 2.20 0.44 20.35
C ARG A 484 3.73 0.37 20.33
N LEU A 485 4.31 -0.18 19.26
CA LEU A 485 5.76 -0.29 19.12
C LEU A 485 6.43 1.06 18.90
N ASN A 486 5.80 1.98 18.15
CA ASN A 486 6.28 3.36 18.00
C ASN A 486 6.26 4.13 19.33
N LEU A 487 5.22 3.94 20.16
CA LEU A 487 5.18 4.53 21.50
C LEU A 487 6.27 3.96 22.41
N LEU A 488 6.49 2.64 22.38
CA LEU A 488 7.60 2.00 23.11
C LEU A 488 8.96 2.48 22.60
N TYR A 489 9.12 2.67 21.29
CA TYR A 489 10.34 3.22 20.70
C TYR A 489 10.61 4.65 21.18
N ALA A 490 9.59 5.52 21.21
CA ALA A 490 9.71 6.85 21.81
C ALA A 490 10.11 6.77 23.29
N GLY A 491 9.56 5.82 24.05
CA GLY A 491 10.00 5.52 25.43
C GLY A 491 11.47 5.11 25.53
N VAL A 492 11.95 4.26 24.61
CA VAL A 492 13.36 3.85 24.51
C VAL A 492 14.26 5.06 24.21
N VAL A 493 13.86 5.92 23.28
CA VAL A 493 14.60 7.15 22.93
C VAL A 493 14.67 8.10 24.12
N LEU A 494 13.56 8.32 24.82
CA LEU A 494 13.43 9.19 25.99
C LEU A 494 14.33 8.74 27.16
N LEU A 495 14.28 7.45 27.49
CA LEU A 495 15.06 6.89 28.61
C LEU A 495 16.53 6.65 28.23
N GLY A 496 16.84 6.51 26.94
CA GLY A 496 18.19 6.25 26.45
C GLY A 496 18.78 4.97 27.05
N PRO A 497 20.01 4.99 27.58
CA PRO A 497 20.62 3.81 28.22
C PRO A 497 19.86 3.25 29.43
N LYS A 498 18.91 4.02 30.00
CA LYS A 498 18.08 3.57 31.13
C LYS A 498 16.82 2.82 30.68
N ALA A 499 16.55 2.74 29.38
CA ALA A 499 15.41 2.01 28.87
C ALA A 499 15.49 0.52 29.24
N PRO A 500 14.37 -0.13 29.63
CA PRO A 500 14.37 -1.58 29.87
C PRO A 500 14.85 -2.35 28.64
N ALA A 501 15.70 -3.36 28.84
CA ALA A 501 16.33 -4.11 27.75
C ALA A 501 15.29 -4.84 26.89
N GLU A 502 14.22 -5.33 27.50
CA GLU A 502 13.13 -5.99 26.82
C GLU A 502 12.33 -5.05 25.91
N TRP A 503 12.25 -3.75 26.21
CA TRP A 503 11.63 -2.78 25.29
C TRP A 503 12.49 -2.55 24.06
N ARG A 504 13.81 -2.46 24.24
CA ARG A 504 14.74 -2.34 23.11
C ARG A 504 14.61 -3.55 22.19
N LEU A 505 14.61 -4.75 22.76
CA LEU A 505 14.48 -6.00 21.99
C LEU A 505 13.13 -6.10 21.26
N GLU A 506 12.04 -5.71 21.93
CA GLU A 506 10.68 -5.71 21.36
C GLU A 506 10.56 -4.72 20.21
N VAL A 507 11.09 -3.51 20.36
CA VAL A 507 11.13 -2.50 19.30
C VAL A 507 12.06 -2.91 18.16
N GLU A 508 13.23 -3.47 18.46
CA GLU A 508 14.20 -3.94 17.48
C GLU A 508 13.63 -5.04 16.57
N ARG A 509 12.90 -6.00 17.16
CA ARG A 509 12.22 -7.09 16.45
C ARG A 509 10.92 -6.64 15.79
N GLY A 510 10.18 -5.76 16.45
CA GLY A 510 8.88 -5.29 16.00
C GLY A 510 9.02 -4.35 14.82
N LEU A 511 9.74 -3.25 14.97
CA LEU A 511 9.86 -2.21 13.93
C LEU A 511 10.88 -2.60 12.85
N PHE A 512 10.49 -2.44 11.59
CA PHE A 512 11.36 -2.56 10.43
C PHE A 512 12.27 -1.34 10.29
N VAL A 513 13.31 -1.47 9.48
CA VAL A 513 14.10 -0.33 9.01
C VAL A 513 13.19 0.73 8.35
N GLY A 514 13.43 2.02 8.65
CA GLY A 514 12.58 3.13 8.19
C GLY A 514 11.39 3.46 9.10
N GLU A 515 11.10 2.60 10.09
CA GLU A 515 10.15 2.88 11.18
C GLU A 515 10.87 3.33 12.47
N ARG A 516 12.14 2.97 12.63
CA ARG A 516 12.99 3.33 13.78
C ARG A 516 14.41 3.70 13.38
N GLY A 517 15.08 4.42 14.26
CA GLY A 517 16.52 4.59 14.24
C GLY A 517 17.27 3.31 14.62
N TYR A 518 18.59 3.36 14.46
CA TYR A 518 19.49 2.29 14.90
C TYR A 518 19.48 2.18 16.44
N LEU A 519 19.31 0.97 16.94
CA LEU A 519 19.43 0.62 18.36
C LEU A 519 20.62 -0.32 18.51
N ALA A 520 21.60 0.05 19.32
CA ALA A 520 22.70 -0.82 19.67
C ALA A 520 22.16 -1.99 20.51
N SER A 521 22.42 -3.22 20.05
CA SER A 521 22.02 -4.43 20.78
C SER A 521 22.71 -4.47 22.15
N ALA A 522 21.97 -4.81 23.20
CA ALA A 522 22.47 -4.86 24.59
C ALA A 522 23.52 -5.98 24.84
N HIS A 523 24.03 -6.64 23.80
CA HIS A 523 24.96 -7.78 23.86
C HIS A 523 26.28 -7.49 23.12
N GLY A 524 26.82 -6.28 23.32
CA GLY A 524 28.16 -5.91 22.87
C GLY A 524 28.95 -5.25 23.99
N SER A 525 29.50 -6.07 24.88
CA SER A 525 30.63 -5.72 25.76
C SER A 525 31.78 -6.67 25.48
#